data_AF-A0A968G7B6-F1
#
_entry.id   AF-A0A968G7B6-F1
#
_cell.length_a   1.000
_cell.length_b   1.000
_cell.length_c   1.000
_cell.angle_alpha   90.00
_cell.angle_beta   90.00
_cell.angle_gamma   90.00
#
_symmetry.space_group_name_H-M   'P 1'
#
loop_
_entity.id
_entity.type
_entity.pdbx_description
1 polymer ?
#
loop_
_entity_poly.entity_id
_entity_poly.type
_entity_poly.pdbx_seq_one_letter_code
_entity_poly.pdbx_strand_id
1 'polypeptide(L)'
;VYREQTVALEGLKAGEFDFMAINSSKQWAVDVAGEKWDKGWLVKETLKHHNTAGIQGYVMNTRRPLFRNREVRKALALALDFRWSNKHLFYGQYTAQDSYFDNSELAAEGLPSEGELELLGPLRKHLPAPVFSKPMGRPLGEGKTIRQRLRQAKRLLNANGWAVR
;
A
#
# COMPACT_ATOMS: atom_id res chain seq x y z
N VAL A 1 -13.99 3.56 29.16
CA VAL A 1 -13.05 3.44 28.02
C VAL A 1 -12.66 1.99 27.87
N TYR A 2 -13.01 1.37 26.75
CA TYR A 2 -12.60 -0.01 26.46
C TYR A 2 -11.13 -0.04 26.03
N ARG A 3 -10.42 -1.11 26.41
CA ARG A 3 -9.00 -1.31 26.07
C ARG A 3 -8.79 -2.10 24.78
N GLU A 4 -9.79 -2.89 24.40
CA GLU A 4 -9.76 -3.75 23.23
C GLU A 4 -10.91 -3.43 22.28
N GLN A 5 -10.63 -3.47 20.99
CA GLN A 5 -11.58 -3.11 19.94
C GLN A 5 -12.73 -4.12 19.80
N THR A 6 -12.49 -5.40 20.08
CA THR A 6 -13.52 -6.43 20.10
C THR A 6 -14.55 -6.18 21.19
N VAL A 7 -14.08 -5.86 22.41
CA VAL A 7 -14.95 -5.52 23.55
C VAL A 7 -15.70 -4.20 23.30
N ALA A 8 -15.02 -3.21 22.72
CA ALA A 8 -15.66 -1.96 22.34
C ALA A 8 -16.84 -2.18 21.37
N LEU A 9 -16.68 -3.08 20.38
CA LEU A 9 -17.75 -3.39 19.44
C LEU A 9 -19.00 -3.98 20.13
N GLU A 10 -18.82 -4.81 21.16
CA GLU A 10 -19.94 -5.32 21.95
C GLU A 10 -20.61 -4.22 22.76
N GLY A 11 -19.85 -3.26 23.29
CA GLY A 11 -20.37 -2.05 23.91
C GLY A 11 -21.20 -1.17 22.97
N LEU A 12 -20.74 -0.99 21.73
CA LEU A 12 -21.50 -0.30 20.67
C LEU A 12 -22.80 -1.04 20.39
N LYS A 13 -22.75 -2.37 20.26
CA LYS A 13 -23.95 -3.20 20.10
C LYS A 13 -24.88 -3.08 21.31
N ALA A 14 -24.37 -2.95 22.53
CA ALA A 14 -25.17 -2.75 23.74
C ALA A 14 -25.76 -1.33 23.86
N GLY A 15 -25.32 -0.38 23.03
CA GLY A 15 -25.76 1.03 23.08
C GLY A 15 -25.07 1.84 24.19
N GLU A 16 -23.90 1.41 24.65
CA GLU A 16 -23.13 2.15 25.66
C GLU A 16 -22.49 3.44 25.08
N PHE A 17 -22.40 3.54 23.75
CA PHE A 17 -21.93 4.70 23.01
C PHE A 17 -22.38 4.62 21.54
N ASP A 18 -22.32 5.73 20.81
CA ASP A 18 -22.99 5.87 19.50
C ASP A 18 -22.07 5.72 18.28
N PHE A 19 -20.75 5.81 18.45
CA PHE A 19 -19.80 5.85 17.33
C PHE A 19 -18.52 5.07 17.59
N MET A 20 -18.07 4.34 16.57
CA MET A 20 -16.82 3.59 16.60
C MET A 20 -16.10 3.61 15.25
N ALA A 21 -14.82 3.97 15.25
CA ALA A 21 -13.95 3.76 14.10
C ALA A 21 -13.40 2.32 14.08
N ILE A 22 -13.44 1.67 12.92
CA ILE A 22 -12.96 0.30 12.73
C ILE A 22 -11.82 0.31 11.71
N ASN A 23 -10.65 -0.13 12.15
CA ASN A 23 -9.40 -0.16 11.37
C ASN A 23 -8.94 -1.59 11.02
N SER A 24 -9.71 -2.61 11.42
CA SER A 24 -9.45 -4.02 11.08
C SER A 24 -10.36 -4.45 9.92
N SER A 25 -9.77 -4.83 8.79
CA SER A 25 -10.52 -5.31 7.62
C SER A 25 -11.35 -6.56 7.94
N LYS A 26 -10.81 -7.48 8.75
CA LYS A 26 -11.55 -8.64 9.25
C LYS A 26 -12.77 -8.23 10.06
N GLN A 27 -12.57 -7.38 11.08
CA GLN A 27 -13.65 -6.96 11.97
C GLN A 27 -14.74 -6.25 11.15
N TRP A 28 -14.33 -5.36 10.25
CA TRP A 28 -15.26 -4.68 9.33
C TRP A 28 -16.06 -5.69 8.49
N ALA A 29 -15.42 -6.68 7.86
CA ALA A 29 -16.10 -7.63 6.98
C ALA A 29 -17.03 -8.60 7.72
N VAL A 30 -16.62 -9.06 8.91
CA VAL A 30 -17.23 -10.21 9.57
C VAL A 30 -18.07 -9.80 10.78
N ASP A 31 -17.54 -8.92 11.63
CA ASP A 31 -18.10 -8.68 12.96
C ASP A 31 -19.11 -7.51 12.99
N VAL A 32 -19.08 -6.65 11.96
CA VAL A 32 -20.01 -5.52 11.75
C VAL A 32 -21.14 -5.95 10.81
N ALA A 33 -21.92 -6.92 11.29
CA ALA A 33 -23.03 -7.54 10.57
C ALA A 33 -24.05 -8.14 11.56
N GLY A 34 -25.23 -8.52 11.06
CA GLY A 34 -26.28 -9.18 11.83
C GLY A 34 -27.44 -8.25 12.21
N GLU A 35 -28.30 -8.73 13.09
CA GLU A 35 -29.66 -8.20 13.31
C GLU A 35 -29.73 -6.69 13.55
N LYS A 36 -28.80 -6.13 14.32
CA LYS A 36 -28.79 -4.68 14.61
C LYS A 36 -28.51 -3.83 13.37
N TRP A 37 -27.70 -4.32 12.43
CA TRP A 37 -27.49 -3.67 11.14
C TRP A 37 -28.63 -3.97 10.17
N ASP A 38 -29.14 -5.21 10.15
CA ASP A 38 -30.26 -5.61 9.29
C ASP A 38 -31.54 -4.82 9.60
N LYS A 39 -31.77 -4.49 10.88
CA LYS A 39 -32.86 -3.62 11.35
C LYS A 39 -32.58 -2.12 11.25
N GLY A 40 -31.37 -1.73 10.83
CA GLY A 40 -30.96 -0.33 10.72
C GLY A 40 -30.78 0.40 12.06
N TRP A 41 -30.67 -0.32 13.17
CA TRP A 41 -30.38 0.26 14.49
C TRP A 41 -28.94 0.71 14.61
N LEU A 42 -28.03 0.01 13.92
CA LEU A 42 -26.66 0.42 13.70
C LEU A 42 -26.42 0.61 12.21
N VAL A 43 -25.66 1.64 11.86
CA VAL A 43 -25.27 1.94 10.48
C VAL A 43 -23.77 1.73 10.33
N LYS A 44 -23.38 1.18 9.19
CA LYS A 44 -21.99 0.95 8.81
C LYS A 44 -21.71 1.78 7.57
N GLU A 45 -20.74 2.69 7.65
CA GLU A 45 -20.45 3.63 6.57
C GLU A 45 -18.95 3.81 6.33
N THR A 46 -18.55 3.87 5.06
CA THR A 46 -17.18 4.20 4.65
C THR A 46 -17.15 5.64 4.17
N LEU A 47 -16.45 6.50 4.91
CA LEU A 47 -16.30 7.91 4.57
C LEU A 47 -15.04 8.12 3.73
N LYS A 48 -15.19 8.76 2.57
CA LYS A 48 -14.04 9.17 1.74
C LYS A 48 -13.42 10.44 2.32
N HIS A 49 -12.10 10.51 2.32
CA HIS A 49 -11.35 11.71 2.70
C HIS A 49 -10.31 12.05 1.64
N HIS A 50 -9.83 13.29 1.69
CA HIS A 50 -8.76 13.80 0.81
C HIS A 50 -7.43 14.02 1.56
N ASN A 51 -7.35 13.56 2.82
CA ASN A 51 -6.08 13.54 3.55
C ASN A 51 -5.12 12.54 2.91
N THR A 52 -3.82 12.82 3.00
CA THR A 52 -2.77 11.85 2.66
C THR A 52 -2.97 10.55 3.44
N ALA A 53 -2.92 9.41 2.76
CA ALA A 53 -3.16 8.10 3.37
C ALA A 53 -1.98 7.59 4.23
N GLY A 54 -0.85 8.30 4.22
CA GLY A 54 0.40 7.85 4.83
C GLY A 54 1.03 6.70 4.05
N ILE A 55 2.03 6.03 4.64
CA ILE A 55 2.75 4.92 3.99
C ILE A 55 2.75 3.71 4.91
N GLN A 56 2.33 2.58 4.36
CA GLN A 56 2.52 1.28 4.99
C GLN A 56 3.26 0.34 4.03
N GLY A 57 4.40 -0.19 4.48
CA GLY A 57 5.18 -1.10 3.66
C GLY A 57 6.37 -1.68 4.39
N TYR A 58 7.10 -2.53 3.67
CA TYR A 58 8.33 -3.15 4.18
C TYR A 58 9.51 -2.22 3.95
N VAL A 59 10.11 -1.74 5.04
CA VAL A 59 11.32 -0.92 4.99
C VAL A 59 12.55 -1.82 5.01
N MET A 60 13.37 -1.73 3.97
CA MET A 60 14.61 -2.51 3.86
C MET A 60 15.78 -1.75 4.48
N ASN A 61 16.46 -2.34 5.47
CA ASN A 61 17.61 -1.72 6.12
C ASN A 61 18.84 -1.69 5.21
N THR A 62 19.02 -0.59 4.47
CA THR A 62 20.11 -0.40 3.50
C THR A 62 21.51 -0.38 4.11
N ARG A 63 21.64 -0.30 5.44
CA ARG A 63 22.93 -0.43 6.14
C ARG A 63 23.49 -1.85 6.03
N ARG A 64 22.61 -2.85 5.94
CA ARG A 64 22.98 -4.27 5.77
C ARG A 64 23.41 -4.55 4.33
N PRO A 65 24.53 -5.28 4.09
CA PRO A 65 25.04 -5.57 2.75
C PRO A 65 23.98 -6.13 1.78
N LEU A 66 23.12 -7.03 2.28
CA LEU A 66 22.02 -7.64 1.51
C LEU A 66 21.11 -6.62 0.80
N PHE A 67 20.82 -5.49 1.44
CA PHE A 67 19.86 -4.50 0.93
C PHE A 67 20.51 -3.24 0.36
N ARG A 68 21.84 -3.18 0.26
CA ARG A 68 22.55 -2.01 -0.30
C ARG A 68 22.19 -1.77 -1.77
N ASN A 69 22.11 -2.85 -2.55
CA ASN A 69 21.81 -2.76 -3.98
C ASN A 69 20.32 -2.50 -4.25
N ARG A 70 20.03 -1.41 -4.98
CA ARG A 70 18.65 -1.02 -5.32
C ARG A 70 17.93 -2.05 -6.19
N GLU A 71 18.63 -2.70 -7.11
CA GLU A 71 18.00 -3.69 -8.01
C GLU A 71 17.62 -4.96 -7.25
N VAL A 72 18.36 -5.34 -6.21
CA VAL A 72 17.98 -6.41 -5.27
C VAL A 72 16.70 -6.03 -4.53
N ARG A 73 16.63 -4.81 -3.98
CA ARG A 73 15.41 -4.32 -3.29
C ARG A 73 14.20 -4.32 -4.22
N LYS A 74 14.37 -3.88 -5.47
CA LYS A 74 13.33 -3.89 -6.50
C LYS A 74 12.87 -5.32 -6.85
N ALA A 75 13.79 -6.28 -6.91
CA ALA A 75 13.45 -7.67 -7.14
C ALA A 75 12.56 -8.24 -6.02
N LEU A 76 12.89 -7.94 -4.76
CA LEU A 76 12.09 -8.34 -3.61
C LEU A 76 10.69 -7.67 -3.62
N ALA A 77 10.63 -6.37 -3.94
CA ALA A 77 9.35 -5.67 -4.07
C ALA A 77 8.47 -6.26 -5.20
N LEU A 78 9.07 -6.66 -6.33
CA LEU A 78 8.37 -7.35 -7.42
C LEU A 78 7.77 -8.70 -6.98
N ALA A 79 8.31 -9.36 -5.96
CA ALA A 79 7.81 -10.64 -5.46
C ALA A 79 6.59 -10.52 -4.54
N LEU A 80 6.29 -9.32 -4.00
CA LEU A 80 5.14 -9.12 -3.11
C LEU A 80 3.80 -9.17 -3.87
N ASP A 81 2.98 -10.20 -3.64
CA ASP A 81 1.66 -10.32 -4.26
C ASP A 81 0.56 -9.62 -3.45
N PHE A 82 0.52 -8.28 -3.54
CA PHE A 82 -0.51 -7.49 -2.88
C PHE A 82 -1.93 -7.87 -3.32
N ARG A 83 -2.15 -8.20 -4.60
CA ARG A 83 -3.50 -8.56 -5.10
C ARG A 83 -4.00 -9.83 -4.44
N TRP A 84 -3.12 -10.83 -4.30
CA TRP A 84 -3.45 -12.04 -3.57
C TRP A 84 -3.72 -11.75 -2.09
N SER A 85 -2.84 -11.00 -1.42
CA SER A 85 -3.01 -10.66 0.00
C SER A 85 -4.30 -9.88 0.24
N ASN A 86 -4.60 -8.89 -0.60
CA ASN A 86 -5.80 -8.09 -0.47
C ASN A 86 -7.05 -8.95 -0.61
N LYS A 87 -7.08 -9.85 -1.61
CA LYS A 87 -8.22 -10.75 -1.83
C LYS A 87 -8.42 -11.74 -0.68
N HIS A 88 -7.36 -12.36 -0.16
CA HIS A 88 -7.49 -13.51 0.75
C HIS A 88 -7.31 -13.16 2.23
N LEU A 89 -6.58 -12.09 2.54
CA LEU A 89 -6.27 -11.69 3.92
C LEU A 89 -7.03 -10.43 4.32
N PHE A 90 -7.26 -9.51 3.38
CA PHE A 90 -7.80 -8.18 3.69
C PHE A 90 -9.21 -7.95 3.15
N TYR A 91 -9.90 -9.03 2.74
CA TYR A 91 -11.30 -8.99 2.28
C TYR A 91 -11.54 -8.02 1.10
N GLY A 92 -10.50 -7.76 0.29
CA GLY A 92 -10.55 -6.85 -0.85
C GLY A 92 -10.70 -5.37 -0.46
N GLN A 93 -10.47 -5.00 0.79
CA GLN A 93 -10.79 -3.66 1.31
C GLN A 93 -9.70 -2.61 1.09
N TYR A 94 -8.47 -3.01 0.74
CA TYR A 94 -7.36 -2.06 0.58
C TYR A 94 -7.03 -1.78 -0.89
N THR A 95 -6.42 -0.62 -1.13
CA THR A 95 -5.80 -0.26 -2.40
C THR A 95 -4.28 -0.35 -2.28
N ALA A 96 -3.60 -0.66 -3.38
CA ALA A 96 -2.14 -0.70 -3.38
C ALA A 96 -1.61 0.73 -3.40
N GLN A 97 -0.72 1.07 -2.47
CA GLN A 97 -0.05 2.37 -2.47
C GLN A 97 1.09 2.39 -3.48
N ASP A 98 1.23 3.49 -4.21
CA ASP A 98 2.32 3.74 -5.16
C ASP A 98 3.02 5.10 -4.99
N SER A 99 2.55 5.92 -4.05
CA SER A 99 3.11 7.23 -3.70
C SER A 99 3.43 7.32 -2.21
N TYR A 100 4.41 8.15 -1.86
CA TYR A 100 4.67 8.54 -0.47
C TYR A 100 3.59 9.50 0.07
N PHE A 101 2.88 10.18 -0.83
CA PHE A 101 1.81 11.14 -0.55
C PHE A 101 0.48 10.68 -1.16
N ASP A 102 0.24 9.38 -1.11
CA ASP A 102 -0.94 8.75 -1.71
C ASP A 102 -2.26 9.37 -1.18
N ASN A 103 -3.32 9.34 -2.00
CA ASN A 103 -4.60 10.00 -1.76
C ASN A 103 -4.51 11.54 -1.58
N SER A 104 -3.57 12.20 -2.27
CA SER A 104 -3.46 13.66 -2.26
C SER A 104 -2.90 14.21 -3.58
N GLU A 105 -3.11 15.51 -3.80
CA GLU A 105 -2.52 16.28 -4.91
C GLU A 105 -0.99 16.33 -4.91
N LEU A 106 -0.34 15.92 -3.81
CA LEU A 106 1.11 15.86 -3.69
C LEU A 106 1.69 14.55 -4.26
N ALA A 107 0.84 13.61 -4.69
CA ALA A 107 1.30 12.39 -5.34
C ALA A 107 1.88 12.69 -6.72
N ALA A 108 3.07 12.14 -7.01
CA ALA A 108 3.67 12.27 -8.33
C ALA A 108 2.92 11.42 -9.36
N GLU A 109 2.36 12.08 -10.37
CA GLU A 109 1.62 11.46 -11.45
C GLU A 109 2.26 11.78 -12.80
N GLY A 110 2.36 10.79 -13.68
CA GLY A 110 2.90 11.03 -15.03
C GLY A 110 4.38 11.41 -15.02
N LEU A 111 4.79 12.18 -16.03
CA LEU A 111 6.15 12.72 -16.13
C LEU A 111 6.26 14.06 -15.40
N PRO A 112 7.44 14.43 -14.89
CA PRO A 112 7.63 15.72 -14.24
C PRO A 112 7.21 16.87 -15.14
N SER A 113 6.41 17.79 -14.58
CA SER A 113 6.03 19.07 -15.18
C SER A 113 7.24 20.00 -15.33
N GLU A 114 7.06 21.12 -16.04
CA GLU A 114 8.14 22.11 -16.24
C GLU A 114 8.71 22.65 -14.92
N GLY A 115 7.85 23.01 -13.96
CA GLY A 115 8.28 23.48 -12.64
C GLY A 115 8.98 22.38 -11.82
N GLU A 116 8.53 21.13 -11.92
CA GLU A 116 9.23 20.02 -11.26
C GLU A 116 10.59 19.74 -11.91
N LEU A 117 10.72 19.86 -13.23
CA LEU A 117 11.98 19.70 -13.94
C LEU A 117 13.01 20.76 -13.53
N GLU A 118 12.58 22.00 -13.29
CA GLU A 118 13.44 23.07 -12.77
C GLU A 118 14.04 22.68 -11.41
N LEU A 119 13.22 22.13 -10.50
CA LEU A 119 13.67 21.66 -9.19
C LEU A 119 14.55 20.40 -9.26
N LEU A 120 14.22 19.48 -10.16
CA LEU A 120 14.94 18.20 -10.32
C LEU A 120 16.26 18.33 -11.10
N GLY A 121 16.39 19.37 -11.93
CA GLY A 121 17.56 19.60 -12.79
C GLY A 121 18.90 19.55 -12.04
N PRO A 122 19.08 20.34 -10.95
CA PRO A 122 20.30 20.31 -10.14
C PRO A 122 20.59 18.94 -9.50
N LEU A 123 19.55 18.14 -9.27
CA LEU A 123 19.64 16.82 -8.62
C LEU A 123 19.80 15.66 -9.61
N ARG A 124 19.78 15.92 -10.92
CA ARG A 124 19.72 14.88 -11.96
C ARG A 124 20.79 13.80 -11.83
N LYS A 125 22.01 14.15 -11.39
CA LYS A 125 23.12 13.20 -11.17
C LYS A 125 22.90 12.25 -9.98
N HIS A 126 22.03 12.62 -9.04
CA HIS A 126 21.69 11.83 -7.85
C HIS A 126 20.39 11.05 -8.01
N LEU A 127 19.62 11.33 -9.06
CA LEU A 127 18.32 10.74 -9.29
C LEU A 127 18.39 9.57 -10.29
N PRO A 128 17.57 8.52 -10.11
CA PRO A 128 17.44 7.47 -11.11
C PRO A 128 16.93 8.04 -12.44
N ALA A 129 17.55 7.66 -13.57
CA ALA A 129 17.08 8.05 -14.90
C ALA A 129 15.56 7.79 -15.18
N PRO A 130 14.93 6.74 -14.62
CA PRO A 130 13.49 6.54 -14.74
C PRO A 130 12.60 7.70 -14.24
N VAL A 131 13.10 8.55 -13.33
CA VAL A 131 12.36 9.73 -12.85
C VAL A 131 11.96 10.68 -13.98
N PHE A 132 12.77 10.78 -15.03
CA PHE A 132 12.56 11.69 -16.15
C PHE A 132 11.96 11.02 -17.40
N SER A 133 11.75 9.70 -17.36
CA SER A 133 11.42 8.91 -18.56
C SER A 133 10.27 7.94 -18.39
N LYS A 134 9.81 7.69 -17.16
CA LYS A 134 8.70 6.80 -16.88
C LYS A 134 7.64 7.54 -16.08
N PRO A 135 6.36 7.41 -16.47
CA PRO A 135 5.29 8.01 -15.70
C PRO A 135 5.22 7.38 -14.30
N MET A 136 5.08 8.21 -13.28
CA MET A 136 4.78 7.84 -11.90
C MET A 136 3.26 7.65 -11.69
N GLY A 137 2.84 7.26 -10.47
CA GLY A 137 1.45 6.97 -10.15
C GLY A 137 0.97 5.59 -10.63
N ARG A 138 1.88 4.60 -10.63
CA ARG A 138 1.55 3.20 -10.94
C ARG A 138 2.25 2.23 -9.99
N PRO A 139 1.51 1.28 -9.36
CA PRO A 139 2.13 0.26 -8.52
C PRO A 139 3.17 -0.58 -9.26
N LEU A 140 4.20 -1.02 -8.54
CA LEU A 140 5.27 -1.82 -9.15
C LEU A 140 4.74 -3.12 -9.74
N GLY A 141 4.86 -3.25 -11.06
CA GLY A 141 4.39 -4.44 -11.77
C GLY A 141 2.89 -4.46 -12.04
N GLU A 142 2.22 -3.31 -11.97
CA GLU A 142 0.87 -3.13 -12.50
C GLU A 142 0.74 -3.71 -13.93
N GLY A 143 -0.41 -4.29 -14.24
CA GLY A 143 -0.67 -4.95 -15.53
C GLY A 143 0.06 -6.29 -15.76
N LYS A 144 0.95 -6.70 -14.85
CA LYS A 144 1.69 -7.98 -14.97
C LYS A 144 1.12 -9.06 -14.06
N THR A 145 1.20 -10.30 -14.52
CA THR A 145 0.95 -11.48 -13.67
C THR A 145 2.07 -11.67 -12.65
N ILE A 146 1.77 -12.37 -11.55
CA ILE A 146 2.79 -12.71 -10.54
C ILE A 146 3.97 -13.47 -11.18
N ARG A 147 3.71 -14.39 -12.12
CA ARG A 147 4.76 -15.11 -12.85
C ARG A 147 5.67 -14.17 -13.63
N GLN A 148 5.12 -13.19 -14.35
CA GLN A 148 5.91 -12.20 -15.09
C GLN A 148 6.77 -11.34 -14.15
N ARG A 149 6.20 -10.92 -13.02
CA ARG A 149 6.93 -10.16 -11.99
C ARG A 149 8.06 -10.98 -11.37
N LEU A 150 7.82 -12.24 -11.01
CA LEU A 150 8.83 -13.14 -10.46
C LEU A 150 9.95 -13.45 -11.47
N ARG A 151 9.63 -13.62 -12.76
CA ARG A 151 10.64 -13.72 -13.82
C ARG A 151 11.50 -12.46 -13.94
N GLN A 152 10.90 -11.28 -13.76
CA GLN A 152 11.65 -10.02 -13.72
C GLN A 152 12.54 -9.94 -12.46
N ALA A 153 12.01 -10.32 -11.29
CA ALA A 153 12.78 -10.38 -10.05
C ALA A 153 13.98 -11.32 -10.15
N LYS A 154 13.78 -12.54 -10.68
CA LYS A 154 14.85 -13.52 -10.91
C LYS A 154 15.95 -12.97 -11.81
N ARG A 155 15.59 -12.29 -12.90
CA ARG A 155 16.58 -11.63 -13.79
C ARG A 155 17.40 -10.58 -13.06
N LEU A 156 16.75 -9.72 -12.26
CA LEU A 156 17.45 -8.70 -11.47
C LEU A 156 18.38 -9.33 -10.43
N LEU A 157 17.95 -10.40 -9.75
CA LEU A 157 18.78 -11.10 -8.78
C LEU A 157 19.99 -11.78 -9.45
N ASN A 158 19.78 -12.50 -10.55
CA ASN A 158 20.86 -13.15 -11.31
C ASN A 158 21.90 -12.14 -11.81
N ALA A 159 21.45 -10.98 -12.33
CA ALA A 159 22.35 -9.91 -12.78
C ALA A 159 23.20 -9.29 -11.64
N ASN A 160 22.82 -9.54 -10.39
CA ASN A 160 23.53 -9.06 -9.20
C ASN A 160 24.19 -10.21 -8.41
N GLY A 161 24.46 -11.34 -9.06
CA GLY A 161 25.25 -12.45 -8.50
C GLY A 161 24.46 -13.44 -7.63
N TRP A 162 23.13 -13.34 -7.59
CA TRP A 162 22.29 -14.25 -6.80
C TRP A 162 21.82 -15.42 -7.67
N ALA A 163 22.06 -16.65 -7.22
CA ALA A 163 21.52 -17.84 -7.85
C ALA A 163 20.14 -18.18 -7.27
N VAL A 164 19.07 -17.77 -7.95
CA VAL A 164 17.69 -18.14 -7.56
C VAL A 164 17.35 -19.47 -8.21
N ARG A 165 17.35 -20.55 -7.42
CA ARG A 165 16.94 -21.88 -7.86
C ARG A 165 15.42 -22.00 -7.79
#